data_AF-A0A6B2XQD0-F1
#
_entry.id   AF-A0A6B2XQD0-F1
#
_cell.length_a   1.000
_cell.length_b   1.000
_cell.length_c   1.000
_cell.angle_alpha   90.00
_cell.angle_beta   90.00
_cell.angle_gamma   90.00
#
_symmetry.space_group_name_H-M   'P 1'
#
loop_
_entity.id
_entity.type
_entity.pdbx_description
1 polymer ?
#
loop_
_entity_poly.entity_id
_entity_poly.type
_entity_poly.pdbx_seq_one_letter_code
_entity_poly.pdbx_strand_id
1 'polypeptide(L)'
;SGDPLPDGILLWTRVTPTPEAVPGSGTGPATQVTWEVAEDKAFTRITASGSVTATAATDHTVKADVRGLRPQTPYFYRFTAGAAVSPVGRTLTAPGHDASTPGVRFGVVSCANWESGWFSAYRHLAARTDLHAILHLGDYIYEYANGAYPEAKYVVRAPEPKHEILTLADYRTRHGAYKTDADLQALHAAHAIVAIWDDHEFANDAWSGGAENHTPGAEGDWAARAAAAKQAYFEWMPVRTSTAGTVYRRLRFGNLADLHLLDLRTFRSQQVKVGSGAVD
;
A
#
# COMPACT_ATOMS: atom_id res chain seq x y z
N SER A 1 -6.87 -1.14 -6.12
CA SER A 1 -6.11 -0.50 -7.23
C SER A 1 -5.41 0.73 -6.69
N GLY A 2 -4.59 1.42 -7.47
CA GLY A 2 -3.94 2.64 -7.01
C GLY A 2 -3.35 3.52 -8.10
N ASP A 3 -2.91 4.70 -7.69
CA ASP A 3 -2.32 5.75 -8.53
C ASP A 3 -3.12 5.99 -9.84
N PRO A 4 -4.35 6.53 -9.76
CA PRO A 4 -5.13 6.77 -10.96
C PRO A 4 -4.44 7.80 -11.87
N LEU A 5 -4.40 7.46 -13.16
CA LEU A 5 -3.93 8.31 -14.25
C LEU A 5 -5.10 8.58 -15.20
N PRO A 6 -5.00 9.60 -16.09
CA PRO A 6 -6.06 9.87 -17.03
C PRO A 6 -6.37 8.69 -17.95
N ASP A 7 -5.35 7.95 -18.35
CA ASP A 7 -5.47 6.83 -19.29
C ASP A 7 -5.29 5.47 -18.61
N GLY A 8 -5.23 5.40 -17.27
CA GLY A 8 -4.74 4.19 -16.65
C GLY A 8 -4.88 4.06 -15.14
N ILE A 9 -4.62 2.85 -14.66
CA ILE A 9 -4.72 2.48 -13.26
C ILE A 9 -3.74 1.35 -12.93
N LEU A 10 -3.16 1.37 -11.73
CA LEU A 10 -2.39 0.24 -11.22
C LEU A 10 -3.33 -0.75 -10.52
N LEU A 11 -3.36 -1.98 -11.02
CA LEU A 11 -4.05 -3.10 -10.37
C LEU A 11 -3.06 -3.84 -9.46
N TRP A 12 -3.55 -4.31 -8.32
CA TRP A 12 -2.76 -5.05 -7.34
C TRP A 12 -3.57 -6.19 -6.73
N THR A 13 -2.92 -7.33 -6.51
CA THR A 13 -3.40 -8.41 -5.65
C THR A 13 -2.21 -9.24 -5.15
N ARG A 14 -2.45 -10.19 -4.25
CA ARG A 14 -1.54 -11.30 -3.94
C ARG A 14 -2.30 -12.60 -4.11
N VAL A 15 -1.67 -13.60 -4.72
CA VAL A 15 -2.20 -14.97 -4.77
C VAL A 15 -1.52 -15.86 -3.75
N THR A 16 -2.22 -16.92 -3.33
CA THR A 16 -1.70 -17.96 -2.43
C THR A 16 -1.76 -19.28 -3.19
N PRO A 17 -0.72 -19.64 -3.97
CA PRO A 17 -0.79 -20.78 -4.90
C PRO A 17 -0.95 -22.14 -4.21
N THR A 18 -0.40 -22.28 -3.01
CA THR A 18 -0.58 -23.45 -2.13
C THR A 18 -0.82 -22.96 -0.70
N PRO A 19 -1.40 -23.78 0.20
CA PRO A 19 -1.62 -23.39 1.60
C PRO A 19 -0.36 -22.93 2.33
N GLU A 20 0.82 -23.44 1.94
CA GLU A 20 2.12 -23.12 2.55
C GLU A 20 2.72 -21.81 2.01
N ALA A 21 2.26 -21.33 0.86
CA ALA A 21 2.69 -20.07 0.24
C ALA A 21 2.06 -18.86 0.95
N VAL A 22 2.17 -18.81 2.28
CA VAL A 22 1.76 -17.69 3.14
C VAL A 22 2.71 -16.50 2.98
N PRO A 23 2.28 -15.28 3.32
CA PRO A 23 3.12 -14.08 3.24
C PRO A 23 4.48 -14.29 3.89
N GLY A 24 5.55 -13.85 3.23
CA GLY A 24 6.92 -13.98 3.73
C GLY A 24 7.52 -15.40 3.69
N SER A 25 6.78 -16.45 3.34
CA SER A 25 7.29 -17.84 3.34
C SER A 25 8.39 -18.11 2.33
N GLY A 26 8.42 -17.36 1.22
CA GLY A 26 9.38 -17.60 0.12
C GLY A 26 9.16 -18.92 -0.63
N THR A 27 7.99 -19.55 -0.48
CA THR A 27 7.68 -20.85 -1.11
C THR A 27 6.49 -20.76 -2.08
N GLY A 28 6.24 -21.83 -2.81
CA GLY A 28 5.11 -21.97 -3.74
C GLY A 28 5.50 -21.79 -5.22
N PRO A 29 4.77 -22.45 -6.13
CA PRO A 29 5.05 -22.42 -7.56
C PRO A 29 4.74 -21.05 -8.19
N ALA A 30 5.43 -20.73 -9.28
CA ALA A 30 5.05 -19.62 -10.14
C ALA A 30 3.62 -19.82 -10.67
N THR A 31 2.79 -18.79 -10.56
CA THR A 31 1.35 -18.86 -10.86
C THR A 31 0.97 -17.77 -11.85
N GLN A 32 0.43 -18.14 -13.01
CA GLN A 32 -0.13 -17.17 -13.94
C GLN A 32 -1.44 -16.62 -13.40
N VAL A 33 -1.54 -15.30 -13.33
CA VAL A 33 -2.72 -14.57 -12.87
C VAL A 33 -3.21 -13.68 -14.00
N THR A 34 -4.42 -13.95 -14.48
CA THR A 34 -5.11 -13.11 -15.45
C THR A 34 -5.78 -11.96 -14.72
N TRP A 35 -5.78 -10.78 -15.31
CA TRP A 35 -6.54 -9.63 -14.84
C TRP A 35 -7.43 -9.11 -15.97
N GLU A 36 -8.60 -8.60 -15.59
CA GLU A 36 -9.57 -8.01 -16.52
C GLU A 36 -10.06 -6.68 -15.95
N VAL A 37 -10.29 -5.71 -16.83
CA VAL A 37 -10.93 -4.43 -16.56
C VAL A 37 -12.17 -4.31 -17.45
N ALA A 38 -13.30 -3.92 -16.88
CA ALA A 38 -14.58 -3.83 -17.57
C ALA A 38 -15.36 -2.57 -17.19
N GLU A 39 -16.28 -2.15 -18.06
CA GLU A 39 -17.18 -1.00 -17.82
C GLU A 39 -18.37 -1.34 -16.91
N ASP A 40 -18.63 -2.62 -16.68
CA ASP A 40 -19.73 -3.11 -15.87
C ASP A 40 -19.27 -4.22 -14.92
N LYS A 41 -19.93 -4.29 -13.76
CA LYS A 41 -19.61 -5.22 -12.68
C LYS A 41 -19.75 -6.70 -13.09
N ALA A 42 -20.56 -6.98 -14.12
CA ALA A 42 -20.78 -8.33 -14.62
C ALA A 42 -19.71 -8.78 -15.63
N PHE A 43 -18.75 -7.91 -15.97
CA PHE A 43 -17.70 -8.16 -16.95
C PHE A 43 -18.24 -8.54 -18.34
N THR A 44 -19.37 -7.96 -18.74
CA THR A 44 -19.94 -8.16 -20.09
C THR A 44 -19.24 -7.30 -21.15
N ARG A 45 -18.61 -6.18 -20.75
CA ARG A 45 -17.83 -5.29 -21.61
C ARG A 45 -16.42 -5.11 -21.07
N ILE A 46 -15.55 -6.06 -21.40
CA ILE A 46 -14.12 -6.00 -21.07
C ILE A 46 -13.44 -4.96 -21.96
N THR A 47 -12.70 -4.04 -21.35
CA THR A 47 -11.96 -2.97 -22.04
C THR A 47 -10.47 -3.21 -22.08
N ALA A 48 -9.93 -3.96 -21.11
CA ALA A 48 -8.54 -4.37 -21.08
C ALA A 48 -8.40 -5.69 -20.33
N SER A 49 -7.43 -6.50 -20.72
CA SER A 49 -7.08 -7.74 -20.03
C SER A 49 -5.61 -8.05 -20.26
N GLY A 50 -5.04 -8.85 -19.36
CA GLY A 50 -3.68 -9.35 -19.50
C GLY A 50 -3.38 -10.40 -18.46
N SER A 51 -2.10 -10.79 -18.36
CA SER A 51 -1.65 -11.72 -17.32
C SER A 51 -0.30 -11.32 -16.76
N VAL A 52 -0.04 -11.72 -15.52
CA VAL A 52 1.23 -11.57 -14.82
C VAL A 52 1.55 -12.89 -14.14
N THR A 53 2.80 -13.33 -14.20
CA THR A 53 3.26 -14.50 -13.44
C THR A 53 3.69 -14.07 -12.04
N ALA A 54 2.90 -14.42 -11.04
CA ALA A 54 3.24 -14.24 -9.63
C ALA A 54 4.26 -15.30 -9.19
N THR A 55 5.28 -14.92 -8.42
CA THR A 55 6.34 -15.84 -7.99
C THR A 55 6.69 -15.64 -6.52
N ALA A 56 7.29 -16.64 -5.88
CA ALA A 56 7.75 -16.55 -4.50
C ALA A 56 8.78 -15.43 -4.27
N ALA A 57 9.53 -15.05 -5.31
CA ALA A 57 10.52 -13.97 -5.24
C ALA A 57 9.88 -12.61 -4.92
N THR A 58 8.64 -12.37 -5.36
CA THR A 58 7.85 -11.15 -5.10
C THR A 58 6.69 -11.41 -4.13
N ASP A 59 6.80 -12.47 -3.33
CA ASP A 59 5.76 -12.96 -2.40
C ASP A 59 4.39 -13.15 -3.05
N HIS A 60 4.40 -13.62 -4.30
CA HIS A 60 3.22 -13.87 -5.13
C HIS A 60 2.31 -12.65 -5.30
N THR A 61 2.85 -11.45 -5.13
CA THR A 61 2.16 -10.20 -5.46
C THR A 61 2.09 -10.01 -6.98
N VAL A 62 0.98 -9.41 -7.43
CA VAL A 62 0.69 -9.10 -8.83
C VAL A 62 0.50 -7.60 -8.93
N LYS A 63 1.20 -6.98 -9.87
CA LYS A 63 1.05 -5.56 -10.23
C LYS A 63 0.91 -5.43 -11.73
N ALA A 64 -0.16 -4.77 -12.18
CA ALA A 64 -0.39 -4.49 -13.60
C ALA A 64 -0.68 -3.00 -13.81
N ASP A 65 0.22 -2.30 -14.52
CA ASP A 65 -0.01 -0.91 -14.96
C ASP A 65 -0.86 -0.92 -16.23
N VAL A 66 -2.16 -0.75 -16.07
CA VAL A 66 -3.14 -0.76 -17.16
C VAL A 66 -3.21 0.63 -17.78
N ARG A 67 -3.12 0.69 -19.12
CA ARG A 67 -3.16 1.92 -19.92
C ARG A 67 -4.22 1.86 -21.03
N GLY A 68 -4.46 2.99 -21.69
CA GLY A 68 -5.45 3.11 -22.78
C GLY A 68 -6.91 3.17 -22.32
N LEU A 69 -7.16 3.41 -21.03
CA LEU A 69 -8.50 3.62 -20.48
C LEU A 69 -8.99 5.05 -20.76
N ARG A 70 -10.29 5.28 -20.67
CA ARG A 70 -10.85 6.63 -20.78
C ARG A 70 -10.64 7.42 -19.49
N PRO A 71 -10.40 8.74 -19.54
CA PRO A 71 -10.29 9.58 -18.36
C PRO A 71 -11.62 9.71 -17.63
N GLN A 72 -11.54 9.99 -16.33
CA GLN A 72 -12.69 10.22 -15.43
C GLN A 72 -13.79 9.16 -15.57
N THR A 73 -13.40 7.90 -15.78
CA THR A 73 -14.33 6.81 -16.09
C THR A 73 -14.26 5.75 -14.99
N PRO A 74 -15.39 5.37 -14.38
CA PRO A 74 -15.42 4.26 -13.43
C PRO A 74 -15.25 2.94 -14.18
N TYR A 75 -14.43 2.05 -13.62
CA TYR A 75 -14.21 0.70 -14.11
C TYR A 75 -14.32 -0.32 -12.99
N PHE A 76 -14.58 -1.56 -13.36
CA PHE A 76 -14.50 -2.74 -12.51
C PHE A 76 -13.30 -3.58 -12.91
N TYR A 77 -12.68 -4.27 -11.96
CA TYR A 77 -11.57 -5.18 -12.23
C TYR A 77 -11.64 -6.44 -11.37
N ARG A 78 -11.08 -7.53 -11.89
CA ARG A 78 -10.93 -8.79 -11.16
C ARG A 78 -9.67 -9.52 -11.60
N PHE A 79 -9.26 -10.49 -10.80
CA PHE A 79 -8.16 -11.39 -11.09
C PHE A 79 -8.65 -12.84 -11.12
N THR A 80 -8.00 -13.66 -11.92
CA THR A 80 -8.26 -15.10 -12.01
C THR A 80 -6.94 -15.86 -11.96
N ALA A 81 -6.85 -16.86 -11.08
CA ALA A 81 -5.72 -17.77 -10.95
C ALA A 81 -6.23 -19.21 -10.90
N GLY A 82 -6.02 -19.98 -11.96
CA GLY A 82 -6.65 -21.29 -12.12
C GLY A 82 -8.18 -21.17 -12.07
N ALA A 83 -8.82 -21.89 -11.14
CA ALA A 83 -10.26 -21.84 -10.93
C ALA A 83 -10.71 -20.72 -9.97
N ALA A 84 -9.78 -20.07 -9.26
CA ALA A 84 -10.11 -19.03 -8.29
C ALA A 84 -10.30 -17.67 -8.98
N VAL A 85 -11.38 -16.98 -8.65
CA VAL A 85 -11.68 -15.62 -9.10
C VAL A 85 -11.70 -14.70 -7.87
N SER A 86 -11.01 -13.56 -7.96
CA SER A 86 -10.98 -12.59 -6.87
C SER A 86 -12.36 -11.92 -6.67
N PRO A 87 -12.59 -11.27 -5.51
CA PRO A 87 -13.62 -10.26 -5.41
C PRO A 87 -13.47 -9.19 -6.50
N VAL A 88 -14.60 -8.61 -6.91
CA VAL A 88 -14.62 -7.52 -7.90
C VAL A 88 -14.24 -6.21 -7.22
N GLY A 89 -13.18 -5.58 -7.72
CA GLY A 89 -12.81 -4.22 -7.36
C GLY A 89 -13.44 -3.18 -8.30
N ARG A 90 -13.52 -1.94 -7.83
CA ARG A 90 -13.91 -0.75 -8.56
C ARG A 90 -12.76 0.25 -8.54
N THR A 91 -12.62 1.01 -9.59
CA THR A 91 -11.62 2.08 -9.69
C THR A 91 -12.17 3.23 -10.54
N LEU A 92 -11.52 4.39 -10.46
CA LEU A 92 -11.82 5.56 -11.27
C LEU A 92 -10.51 6.11 -11.83
N THR A 93 -10.42 6.27 -13.15
CA THR A 93 -9.29 6.96 -13.79
C THR A 93 -9.34 8.46 -13.46
N ALA A 94 -8.18 9.11 -13.47
CA ALA A 94 -8.10 10.55 -13.22
C ALA A 94 -8.75 11.34 -14.38
N PRO A 95 -9.14 12.61 -14.18
CA PRO A 95 -9.50 13.48 -15.29
C PRO A 95 -8.33 13.71 -16.25
N GLY A 96 -8.62 13.96 -17.53
CA GLY A 96 -7.63 14.39 -18.52
C GLY A 96 -6.85 15.62 -18.05
N HIS A 97 -5.56 15.72 -18.37
CA HIS A 97 -4.70 16.77 -17.80
C HIS A 97 -5.19 18.21 -18.02
N ASP A 98 -5.85 18.50 -19.13
CA ASP A 98 -6.39 19.83 -19.45
C ASP A 98 -7.91 19.94 -19.21
N ALA A 99 -8.52 18.89 -18.67
CA ALA A 99 -9.96 18.86 -18.42
C ALA A 99 -10.32 19.83 -17.28
N SER A 100 -11.35 20.65 -17.51
CA SER A 100 -12.02 21.37 -16.43
C SER A 100 -12.88 20.37 -15.65
N THR A 101 -12.50 20.11 -14.39
CA THR A 101 -13.25 19.24 -13.49
C THR A 101 -14.04 20.09 -12.50
N PRO A 102 -15.33 19.76 -12.22
CA PRO A 102 -16.14 20.52 -11.26
C PRO A 102 -15.65 20.39 -9.81
N GLY A 103 -14.75 19.45 -9.54
CA GLY A 103 -14.13 19.27 -8.23
C GLY A 103 -13.30 18.00 -8.16
N VAL A 104 -12.60 17.84 -7.04
CA VAL A 104 -11.95 16.58 -6.66
C VAL A 104 -12.24 16.30 -5.20
N ARG A 105 -12.46 15.03 -4.86
CA ARG A 105 -12.77 14.61 -3.50
C ARG A 105 -11.92 13.41 -3.13
N PHE A 106 -11.19 13.54 -2.03
CA PHE A 106 -10.38 12.47 -1.48
C PHE A 106 -10.90 12.04 -0.10
N GLY A 107 -10.78 10.75 0.20
CA GLY A 107 -10.68 10.30 1.60
C GLY A 107 -9.22 10.40 2.03
N VAL A 108 -8.95 10.82 3.26
CA VAL A 108 -7.58 10.97 3.77
C VAL A 108 -7.44 10.18 5.07
N VAL A 109 -6.42 9.34 5.14
CA VAL A 109 -6.14 8.45 6.28
C VAL A 109 -4.63 8.30 6.48
N SER A 110 -4.23 7.95 7.69
CA SER A 110 -2.88 7.56 8.10
C SER A 110 -2.95 6.79 9.42
N CYS A 111 -1.81 6.30 9.91
CA CYS A 111 -1.66 5.79 11.28
C CYS A 111 -2.62 4.65 11.61
N ALA A 112 -2.51 3.56 10.85
CA ALA A 112 -3.42 2.42 10.89
C ALA A 112 -2.96 1.32 11.85
N ASN A 113 -2.53 1.65 13.08
CA ASN A 113 -1.98 0.65 13.99
C ASN A 113 -2.98 -0.51 14.25
N TRP A 114 -2.59 -1.71 13.83
CA TRP A 114 -3.38 -2.94 13.95
C TRP A 114 -3.80 -3.27 15.37
N GLU A 115 -2.88 -3.11 16.32
CA GLU A 115 -3.12 -3.45 17.72
C GLU A 115 -4.05 -2.44 18.41
N SER A 116 -4.06 -1.19 17.93
CA SER A 116 -4.81 -0.08 18.53
C SER A 116 -6.30 -0.05 18.17
N GLY A 117 -6.78 -0.92 17.28
CA GLY A 117 -8.20 -1.04 17.01
C GLY A 117 -8.58 -1.73 15.70
N TRP A 118 -9.88 -1.88 15.53
CA TRP A 118 -10.49 -2.36 14.29
C TRP A 118 -10.61 -1.22 13.27
N PHE A 119 -10.51 -1.56 11.99
CA PHE A 119 -10.47 -0.55 10.92
C PHE A 119 -11.85 -0.06 10.45
N SER A 120 -12.76 0.19 11.39
CA SER A 120 -14.13 0.63 11.08
C SER A 120 -14.18 1.94 10.28
N ALA A 121 -13.17 2.82 10.40
CA ALA A 121 -13.05 4.02 9.56
C ALA A 121 -12.97 3.68 8.06
N TYR A 122 -12.28 2.59 7.70
CA TYR A 122 -12.18 2.12 6.32
C TYR A 122 -13.51 1.61 5.77
N ARG A 123 -14.36 0.99 6.61
CA ARG A 123 -15.74 0.64 6.26
C ARG A 123 -16.55 1.84 5.78
N HIS A 124 -16.46 2.95 6.52
CA HIS A 124 -17.20 4.17 6.21
C HIS A 124 -16.71 4.84 4.92
N LEU A 125 -15.40 4.80 4.67
CA LEU A 125 -14.83 5.28 3.40
C LEU A 125 -15.18 4.36 2.23
N ALA A 126 -15.17 3.04 2.42
CA ALA A 126 -15.56 2.07 1.39
C ALA A 126 -17.02 2.27 0.93
N ALA A 127 -17.91 2.69 1.84
CA ALA A 127 -19.31 2.97 1.53
C ALA A 127 -19.53 4.28 0.73
N ARG A 128 -18.54 5.18 0.66
CA ARG A 128 -18.64 6.41 -0.13
C ARG A 128 -18.46 6.11 -1.61
N THR A 129 -19.36 6.57 -2.47
CA THR A 129 -19.27 6.37 -3.93
C THR A 129 -18.80 7.61 -4.69
N ASP A 130 -18.61 8.73 -3.99
CA ASP A 130 -18.29 10.06 -4.53
C ASP A 130 -16.81 10.46 -4.39
N LEU A 131 -15.97 9.56 -3.87
CA LEU A 131 -14.53 9.76 -3.76
C LEU A 131 -13.82 9.45 -5.08
N HIS A 132 -12.82 10.26 -5.41
CA HIS A 132 -11.95 10.05 -6.57
C HIS A 132 -10.81 9.08 -6.26
N ALA A 133 -10.27 9.16 -5.04
CA ALA A 133 -9.26 8.25 -4.52
C ALA A 133 -9.19 8.37 -2.98
N ILE A 134 -8.46 7.45 -2.36
CA ILE A 134 -8.01 7.55 -0.97
C ILE A 134 -6.56 8.00 -0.95
N LEU A 135 -6.23 9.01 -0.15
CA LEU A 135 -4.87 9.37 0.19
C LEU A 135 -4.48 8.64 1.48
N HIS A 136 -3.46 7.79 1.43
CA HIS A 136 -2.86 7.19 2.62
C HIS A 136 -1.52 7.87 2.88
N LEU A 137 -1.40 8.58 4.01
CA LEU A 137 -0.28 9.48 4.30
C LEU A 137 0.78 8.86 5.21
N GLY A 138 1.06 7.57 5.03
CA GLY A 138 2.01 6.81 5.85
C GLY A 138 1.42 6.12 7.07
N ASP A 139 2.27 5.33 7.71
CA ASP A 139 1.92 4.43 8.82
C ASP A 139 0.79 3.45 8.46
N TYR A 140 0.88 2.88 7.25
CA TYR A 140 -0.01 1.83 6.77
C TYR A 140 0.17 0.55 7.59
N ILE A 141 1.41 0.28 8.01
CA ILE A 141 1.78 -0.75 8.99
C ILE A 141 2.56 -0.11 10.13
N TYR A 142 2.69 -0.86 11.22
CA TYR A 142 3.62 -0.60 12.32
C TYR A 142 4.57 -1.77 12.46
N GLU A 143 5.80 -1.52 12.87
CA GLU A 143 6.92 -2.46 12.90
C GLU A 143 7.07 -3.23 14.22
N TYR A 144 6.50 -2.68 15.29
CA TYR A 144 6.69 -3.15 16.66
C TYR A 144 6.34 -4.61 16.90
N ALA A 145 6.95 -5.16 17.96
CA ALA A 145 6.50 -6.38 18.61
C ALA A 145 5.13 -6.18 19.28
N ASN A 146 4.40 -7.29 19.44
CA ASN A 146 3.07 -7.31 20.06
C ASN A 146 3.08 -6.66 21.45
N GLY A 147 2.25 -5.64 21.64
CA GLY A 147 2.06 -4.93 22.91
C GLY A 147 3.19 -3.98 23.30
N ALA A 148 4.13 -3.71 22.39
CA ALA A 148 5.10 -2.64 22.54
C ALA A 148 4.48 -1.27 22.18
N TYR A 149 3.62 -1.22 21.14
CA TYR A 149 2.85 -0.04 20.80
C TYR A 149 1.51 -0.44 20.14
N PRO A 150 0.37 -0.28 20.85
CA PRO A 150 0.21 0.40 22.13
C PRO A 150 0.67 -0.48 23.31
N GLU A 151 0.66 0.08 24.53
CA GLU A 151 0.89 -0.72 25.75
C GLU A 151 -0.03 -1.95 25.78
N ALA A 152 0.47 -3.09 26.25
CA ALA A 152 -0.23 -4.38 26.25
C ALA A 152 -1.70 -4.35 26.74
N LYS A 153 -2.03 -3.49 27.72
CA LYS A 153 -3.40 -3.35 28.25
C LYS A 153 -4.40 -2.75 27.25
N TYR A 154 -3.92 -2.11 26.19
CA TYR A 154 -4.73 -1.49 25.13
C TYR A 154 -4.75 -2.32 23.83
N VAL A 155 -4.06 -3.46 23.80
CA VAL A 155 -4.01 -4.32 22.61
C VAL A 155 -5.39 -4.94 22.36
N VAL A 156 -5.97 -4.63 21.20
CA VAL A 156 -7.27 -5.16 20.76
C VAL A 156 -7.10 -6.47 20.00
N ARG A 157 -5.99 -6.62 19.28
CA ARG A 157 -5.65 -7.81 18.47
C ARG A 157 -4.14 -7.87 18.24
N ALA A 158 -3.57 -9.08 18.25
CA ALA A 158 -2.15 -9.28 18.05
C ALA A 158 -1.74 -9.09 16.57
N PRO A 159 -0.56 -8.52 16.28
CA PRO A 159 0.00 -8.45 14.94
C PRO A 159 0.69 -9.77 14.59
N GLU A 160 0.97 -9.97 13.30
CA GLU A 160 1.84 -11.04 12.84
C GLU A 160 2.99 -10.45 11.99
N PRO A 161 4.25 -10.90 12.18
CA PRO A 161 4.65 -11.76 13.29
C PRO A 161 4.55 -11.00 14.63
N LYS A 162 4.57 -11.72 15.75
CA LYS A 162 4.42 -11.11 17.10
C LYS A 162 5.67 -10.40 17.61
N HIS A 163 6.81 -10.58 16.96
CA HIS A 163 8.05 -9.86 17.25
C HIS A 163 8.18 -8.61 16.38
N GLU A 164 9.20 -7.79 16.67
CA GLU A 164 9.54 -6.62 15.87
C GLU A 164 10.03 -7.03 14.48
N ILE A 165 9.50 -6.39 13.44
CA ILE A 165 9.83 -6.76 12.05
C ILE A 165 11.16 -6.13 11.63
N LEU A 166 12.07 -6.98 11.14
CA LEU A 166 13.43 -6.59 10.74
C LEU A 166 13.76 -7.08 9.33
N THR A 167 13.34 -8.30 8.99
CA THR A 167 13.68 -8.95 7.72
C THR A 167 12.59 -8.77 6.67
N LEU A 168 12.91 -9.00 5.40
CA LEU A 168 11.92 -8.96 4.31
C LEU A 168 10.74 -9.90 4.55
N ALA A 169 10.98 -11.08 5.13
CA ALA A 169 9.93 -12.02 5.48
C ALA A 169 9.00 -11.46 6.57
N ASP A 170 9.55 -10.75 7.57
CA ASP A 170 8.76 -10.10 8.62
C ASP A 170 7.86 -8.99 8.05
N TYR A 171 8.41 -8.08 7.24
CA TYR A 171 7.63 -7.00 6.62
C TYR A 171 6.52 -7.53 5.70
N ARG A 172 6.82 -8.55 4.90
CA ARG A 172 5.83 -9.24 4.07
C ARG A 172 4.72 -9.86 4.90
N THR A 173 5.07 -10.53 6.00
CA THR A 173 4.11 -11.11 6.94
C THR A 173 3.22 -10.03 7.56
N ARG A 174 3.80 -8.90 7.99
CA ARG A 174 3.06 -7.77 8.56
C ARG A 174 2.09 -7.14 7.57
N HIS A 175 2.54 -6.87 6.34
CA HIS A 175 1.63 -6.41 5.28
C HIS A 175 0.52 -7.43 5.03
N GLY A 176 0.85 -8.72 4.96
CA GLY A 176 -0.11 -9.81 4.82
C GLY A 176 -1.18 -9.80 5.90
N ALA A 177 -0.78 -9.69 7.17
CA ALA A 177 -1.68 -9.61 8.31
C ALA A 177 -2.64 -8.42 8.19
N TYR A 178 -2.12 -7.22 7.90
CA TYR A 178 -2.94 -6.01 7.73
C TYR A 178 -3.97 -6.19 6.61
N LYS A 179 -3.58 -6.82 5.50
CA LYS A 179 -4.47 -7.08 4.35
C LYS A 179 -5.54 -8.16 4.62
N THR A 180 -5.56 -8.79 5.80
CA THR A 180 -6.65 -9.71 6.20
C THR A 180 -7.86 -9.00 6.80
N ASP A 181 -7.74 -7.73 7.21
CA ASP A 181 -8.86 -6.97 7.76
C ASP A 181 -9.92 -6.70 6.67
N ALA A 182 -11.17 -7.09 6.95
CA ALA A 182 -12.26 -7.03 5.99
C ALA A 182 -12.64 -5.60 5.59
N ASP A 183 -12.55 -4.64 6.52
CA ASP A 183 -12.86 -3.24 6.24
C ASP A 183 -11.75 -2.60 5.37
N LEU A 184 -10.49 -3.01 5.59
CA LEU A 184 -9.38 -2.62 4.71
C LEU A 184 -9.50 -3.24 3.32
N GLN A 185 -9.86 -4.52 3.21
CA GLN A 185 -10.13 -5.16 1.92
C GLN A 185 -11.26 -4.45 1.18
N ALA A 186 -12.34 -4.10 1.88
CA ALA A 186 -13.46 -3.35 1.31
C ALA A 186 -13.02 -1.98 0.77
N LEU A 187 -12.15 -1.26 1.48
CA LEU A 187 -11.60 0.01 1.01
C LEU A 187 -10.79 -0.15 -0.28
N HIS A 188 -9.85 -1.11 -0.33
CA HIS A 188 -9.01 -1.38 -1.51
C HIS A 188 -9.83 -1.87 -2.71
N ALA A 189 -10.93 -2.58 -2.46
CA ALA A 189 -11.88 -2.99 -3.49
C ALA A 189 -12.75 -1.82 -3.97
N ALA A 190 -13.11 -0.87 -3.11
CA ALA A 190 -14.02 0.22 -3.46
C ALA A 190 -13.33 1.39 -4.17
N HIS A 191 -12.06 1.66 -3.87
CA HIS A 191 -11.36 2.88 -4.28
C HIS A 191 -9.91 2.64 -4.71
N ALA A 192 -9.43 3.49 -5.61
CA ALA A 192 -8.00 3.60 -5.89
C ALA A 192 -7.28 4.26 -4.71
N ILE A 193 -6.15 3.69 -4.30
CA ILE A 193 -5.31 4.23 -3.23
C ILE A 193 -4.13 4.99 -3.83
N VAL A 194 -3.89 6.20 -3.34
CA VAL A 194 -2.71 7.02 -3.59
C VAL A 194 -1.95 7.08 -2.28
N ALA A 195 -0.89 6.27 -2.16
CA ALA A 195 -0.17 6.11 -0.90
C ALA A 195 1.25 6.71 -0.95
N ILE A 196 1.67 7.25 0.18
CA ILE A 196 3.04 7.57 0.54
C ILE A 196 3.34 6.87 1.88
N TRP A 197 4.59 6.49 2.11
CA TRP A 197 5.02 5.98 3.41
C TRP A 197 5.32 7.15 4.37
N ASP A 198 5.33 6.85 5.66
CA ASP A 198 6.03 7.61 6.68
C ASP A 198 7.05 6.69 7.37
N ASP A 199 7.33 6.86 8.66
CA ASP A 199 8.40 6.14 9.35
C ASP A 199 8.04 4.69 9.67
N HIS A 200 6.80 4.39 10.07
CA HIS A 200 6.45 3.04 10.55
C HIS A 200 6.36 1.98 9.44
N GLU A 201 6.41 2.38 8.17
CA GLU A 201 6.74 1.44 7.08
C GLU A 201 8.15 0.86 7.20
N PHE A 202 9.03 1.52 7.96
CA PHE A 202 10.41 1.15 8.26
C PHE A 202 10.56 0.84 9.74
N ALA A 203 10.67 1.89 10.55
CA ALA A 203 10.79 1.89 12.00
C ALA A 203 10.57 3.32 12.51
N ASN A 204 10.03 3.46 13.72
CA ASN A 204 9.69 4.72 14.34
C ASN A 204 10.80 5.78 14.18
N ASP A 205 10.39 6.97 13.78
CA ASP A 205 11.22 8.15 13.63
C ASP A 205 12.40 8.00 12.63
N ALA A 206 12.23 7.14 11.61
CA ALA A 206 13.20 6.91 10.55
C ALA A 206 13.72 8.19 9.85
N TRP A 207 15.02 8.20 9.56
CA TRP A 207 15.72 9.18 8.75
C TRP A 207 16.72 8.47 7.83
N SER A 208 17.46 9.23 7.01
CA SER A 208 18.29 8.65 5.94
C SER A 208 19.36 7.65 6.41
N GLY A 209 19.81 7.71 7.66
CA GLY A 209 20.86 6.86 8.22
C GLY A 209 20.47 6.01 9.44
N GLY A 210 19.21 6.04 9.89
CA GLY A 210 18.76 5.25 11.04
C GLY A 210 17.29 5.47 11.39
N ALA A 211 16.88 4.97 12.55
CA ALA A 211 15.58 5.21 13.16
C ALA A 211 15.74 5.29 14.68
N GLU A 212 14.75 5.84 15.38
CA GLU A 212 14.73 5.80 16.85
C GLU A 212 14.51 4.38 17.34
N ASN A 213 13.51 3.70 16.78
CA ASN A 213 13.26 2.29 17.06
C ASN A 213 14.13 1.38 16.17
N HIS A 214 15.44 1.62 16.18
CA HIS A 214 16.41 0.70 15.61
C HIS A 214 17.74 0.70 16.36
N THR A 215 18.21 -0.48 16.74
CA THR A 215 19.49 -0.66 17.45
C THR A 215 20.53 -1.37 16.57
N PRO A 216 21.51 -0.63 15.98
CA PRO A 216 22.57 -1.23 15.19
C PRO A 216 23.32 -2.33 15.93
N GLY A 217 23.58 -3.44 15.22
CA GLY A 217 24.25 -4.62 15.78
C GLY A 217 23.32 -5.59 16.51
N ALA A 218 22.37 -5.10 17.31
CA ALA A 218 21.35 -5.97 17.93
C ALA A 218 20.28 -6.39 16.91
N GLU A 219 19.88 -5.47 16.04
CA GLU A 219 18.85 -5.66 15.01
C GLU A 219 19.43 -5.69 13.59
N GLY A 220 20.75 -5.75 13.49
CA GLY A 220 21.49 -5.75 12.23
C GLY A 220 21.83 -4.36 11.71
N ASP A 221 21.96 -4.25 10.39
CA ASP A 221 22.29 -3.02 9.67
C ASP A 221 21.01 -2.30 9.24
N TRP A 222 20.94 -0.99 9.50
CA TRP A 222 19.82 -0.14 9.12
C TRP A 222 19.55 -0.19 7.61
N ALA A 223 20.60 -0.18 6.79
CA ALA A 223 20.43 -0.19 5.34
C ALA A 223 19.73 -1.47 4.86
N ALA A 224 20.02 -2.61 5.50
CA ALA A 224 19.37 -3.88 5.22
C ALA A 224 17.89 -3.88 5.64
N ARG A 225 17.57 -3.39 6.85
CA ARG A 225 16.18 -3.24 7.32
C ARG A 225 15.38 -2.30 6.41
N ALA A 226 15.95 -1.15 6.05
CA ALA A 226 15.29 -0.18 5.19
C ALA A 226 15.08 -0.70 3.75
N ALA A 227 16.00 -1.51 3.22
CA ALA A 227 15.84 -2.17 1.93
C ALA A 227 14.71 -3.21 1.97
N ALA A 228 14.65 -4.02 3.03
CA ALA A 228 13.58 -5.00 3.24
C ALA A 228 12.20 -4.32 3.33
N ALA A 229 12.08 -3.26 4.12
CA ALA A 229 10.88 -2.44 4.25
C ALA A 229 10.41 -1.88 2.90
N LYS A 230 11.31 -1.23 2.14
CA LYS A 230 11.01 -0.67 0.81
C LYS A 230 10.53 -1.75 -0.16
N GLN A 231 11.24 -2.88 -0.22
CA GLN A 231 10.87 -3.97 -1.11
C GLN A 231 9.46 -4.49 -0.77
N ALA A 232 9.18 -4.77 0.51
CA ALA A 232 7.86 -5.21 0.93
C ALA A 232 6.77 -4.17 0.61
N TYR A 233 7.03 -2.88 0.86
CA TYR A 233 6.08 -1.81 0.55
C TYR A 233 5.75 -1.77 -0.95
N PHE A 234 6.75 -1.82 -1.83
CA PHE A 234 6.52 -1.83 -3.27
C PHE A 234 5.82 -3.09 -3.77
N GLU A 235 6.05 -4.25 -3.13
CA GLU A 235 5.35 -5.49 -3.43
C GLU A 235 3.89 -5.43 -2.99
N TRP A 236 3.61 -4.91 -1.78
CA TRP A 236 2.32 -5.03 -1.10
C TRP A 236 1.38 -3.82 -1.22
N MET A 237 1.87 -2.72 -1.80
CA MET A 237 1.08 -1.50 -2.03
C MET A 237 0.87 -1.24 -3.52
N PRO A 238 -0.33 -0.76 -3.93
CA PRO A 238 -0.63 -0.40 -5.31
C PRO A 238 -0.04 0.98 -5.67
N VAL A 239 1.27 1.14 -5.49
CA VAL A 239 2.02 2.37 -5.78
C VAL A 239 2.92 2.19 -6.98
N ARG A 240 3.05 3.22 -7.82
CA ARG A 240 4.08 3.30 -8.86
C ARG A 240 5.37 3.85 -8.26
N THR A 241 6.49 3.31 -8.71
CA THR A 241 7.81 3.90 -8.51
C THR A 241 7.96 5.09 -9.46
N SER A 242 8.42 6.24 -8.96
CA SER A 242 8.81 7.35 -9.84
C SER A 242 10.20 7.12 -10.42
N THR A 243 11.17 6.93 -9.54
CA THR A 243 12.52 6.43 -9.82
C THR A 243 12.67 5.11 -9.05
N ALA A 244 13.58 4.23 -9.49
CA ALA A 244 13.83 2.97 -8.78
C ALA A 244 14.05 3.23 -7.27
N GLY A 245 13.23 2.60 -6.43
CA GLY A 245 13.32 2.72 -4.97
C GLY A 245 12.70 3.98 -4.36
N THR A 246 12.03 4.85 -5.13
CA THR A 246 11.41 6.09 -4.61
C THR A 246 9.89 6.14 -4.84
N VAL A 247 9.20 6.82 -3.92
CA VAL A 247 7.73 6.97 -3.93
C VAL A 247 7.25 8.39 -4.20
N TYR A 248 8.13 9.40 -4.11
CA TYR A 248 7.74 10.78 -4.40
C TYR A 248 7.33 10.90 -5.87
N ARG A 249 6.17 11.50 -6.13
CA ARG A 249 5.59 11.59 -7.48
C ARG A 249 4.52 12.67 -7.54
N ARG A 250 4.13 13.06 -8.74
CA ARG A 250 3.02 13.99 -8.97
C ARG A 250 1.87 13.29 -9.68
N LEU A 251 0.65 13.47 -9.17
CA LEU A 251 -0.59 13.11 -9.85
C LEU A 251 -1.38 14.38 -10.16
N ARG A 252 -1.98 14.47 -11.35
CA ARG A 252 -2.73 15.66 -11.78
C ARG A 252 -4.20 15.30 -11.93
N PHE A 253 -5.08 16.15 -11.43
CA PHE A 253 -6.53 15.99 -11.50
C PHE A 253 -7.13 17.13 -12.31
N GLY A 254 -7.15 16.98 -13.63
CA GLY A 254 -7.55 18.06 -14.53
C GLY A 254 -6.61 19.25 -14.44
N ASN A 255 -7.14 20.41 -14.82
CA ASN A 255 -6.50 21.70 -14.57
C ASN A 255 -6.80 22.25 -13.16
N LEU A 256 -7.42 21.48 -12.29
CA LEU A 256 -7.85 21.90 -10.95
C LEU A 256 -6.74 21.76 -9.91
N ALA A 257 -6.03 20.64 -9.88
CA ALA A 257 -5.06 20.34 -8.82
C ALA A 257 -3.91 19.45 -9.28
N ASP A 258 -2.71 19.81 -8.85
CA ASP A 258 -1.51 18.97 -8.88
C ASP A 258 -1.22 18.46 -7.46
N LEU A 259 -1.25 17.14 -7.27
CA LEU A 259 -0.94 16.49 -6.00
C LEU A 259 0.52 16.03 -6.01
N HIS A 260 1.35 16.66 -5.17
CA HIS A 260 2.74 16.30 -4.98
C HIS A 260 2.88 15.40 -3.75
N LEU A 261 3.22 14.13 -3.97
CA LEU A 261 3.56 13.18 -2.91
C LEU A 261 5.05 13.32 -2.60
N LEU A 262 5.38 13.67 -1.37
CA LEU A 262 6.76 13.94 -0.93
C LEU A 262 7.24 12.80 -0.02
N ASP A 263 8.47 12.35 -0.23
CA ASP A 263 9.14 11.39 0.66
C ASP A 263 9.89 12.17 1.74
N LEU A 264 9.32 12.18 2.95
CA LEU A 264 9.87 12.92 4.09
C LEU A 264 10.70 12.02 5.02
N ARG A 265 11.08 10.80 4.60
CA ARG A 265 11.82 9.85 5.45
C ARG A 265 13.15 9.43 4.83
N THR A 266 13.16 9.04 3.56
CA THR A 266 14.37 8.50 2.92
C THR A 266 15.52 9.51 2.83
N PHE A 267 15.21 10.81 2.76
CA PHE A 267 16.21 11.86 2.46
C PHE A 267 16.45 12.84 3.59
N ARG A 268 15.66 12.79 4.68
CA ARG A 268 15.83 13.74 5.79
C ARG A 268 17.10 13.44 6.59
N SER A 269 17.69 14.48 7.14
CA SER A 269 18.71 14.37 8.18
C SER A 269 18.10 13.87 9.50
N GLN A 270 18.95 13.38 10.39
CA GLN A 270 18.55 13.02 11.75
C GLN A 270 17.91 14.21 12.47
N GLN A 271 16.87 13.91 13.25
CA GLN A 271 16.18 14.82 14.16
C GLN A 271 17.20 15.49 15.10
N VAL A 272 17.10 16.80 15.27
CA VAL A 272 17.82 17.48 16.35
C VAL A 272 17.20 17.13 17.69
N LYS A 273 18.03 16.90 18.72
CA LYS A 273 17.53 16.79 20.09
C LYS A 273 17.15 18.17 20.59
N VAL A 274 16.10 18.27 21.41
CA VAL A 274 15.80 19.50 22.14
C VAL A 274 17.02 19.85 22.99
N GLY A 275 17.62 21.03 22.73
CA GLY A 275 18.75 21.50 23.51
C GLY A 275 18.37 21.67 24.97
N SER A 276 19.32 21.46 25.89
CA SER A 276 19.10 21.61 27.33
C SER A 276 18.75 23.04 27.76
N GLY A 277 18.87 24.03 26.85
CA GLY A 277 18.77 25.45 27.17
C GLY A 277 19.94 25.95 28.03
N ALA A 278 20.89 25.08 28.41
CA ALA A 278 22.13 25.48 29.04
C ALA A 278 23.02 26.10 27.98
N VAL A 279 23.21 27.42 28.08
CA VAL A 279 24.27 28.13 27.36
C VAL A 279 25.56 27.84 28.12
N ASP A 280 26.60 27.38 27.42
CA ASP A 280 27.97 27.26 27.94
C ASP A 280 28.50 28.65 28.36
#